data_AF-A0A2V5P6Z1-F1
#
_entry.id   AF-A0A2V5P6Z1-F1
#
_cell.length_a   1.000
_cell.length_b   1.000
_cell.length_c   1.000
_cell.angle_alpha   90.00
_cell.angle_beta   90.00
_cell.angle_gamma   90.00
#
_symmetry.space_group_name_H-M   'P 1'
#
loop_
_entity.id
_entity.type
_entity.pdbx_description
1 polymer ?
#
loop_
_entity_poly.entity_id
_entity_poly.type
_entity_poly.pdbx_seq_one_letter_code
_entity_poly.pdbx_strand_id
1 'polypeptide(L)' 'PTLGPRQFLSVIGDPSFGDWNISWPLNFSGYILESSHSLGPNAVWTEYPTVNNEASFGTYETEYPIRYFRLRKVTP' A
#
# COMPACT_ATOMS: atom_id res chain seq x y z
N PRO A 1 3.17 -18.00 -12.87
CA PRO A 1 4.10 -16.86 -12.95
C PRO A 1 4.17 -16.11 -11.60
N THR A 2 5.15 -16.46 -10.77
CA THR A 2 5.46 -15.77 -9.52
C THR A 2 6.04 -14.40 -9.85
N LEU A 3 5.26 -13.34 -9.63
CA LEU A 3 5.73 -11.97 -9.74
C LEU A 3 6.65 -11.69 -8.54
N GLY A 4 7.96 -11.76 -8.78
CA GLY A 4 8.97 -11.31 -7.82
C GLY A 4 8.87 -9.81 -7.53
N PRO A 5 9.56 -9.31 -6.49
CA PRO A 5 9.51 -7.92 -6.09
C PRO A 5 10.03 -7.02 -7.22
N ARG A 6 9.16 -6.16 -7.76
CA ARG A 6 9.54 -5.18 -8.76
C ARG A 6 10.19 -3.99 -8.05
N GLN A 7 11.52 -3.91 -8.07
CA GLN A 7 12.23 -2.66 -7.78
C GLN A 7 12.09 -1.74 -9.00
N PHE A 8 11.49 -0.56 -8.80
CA PHE A 8 11.49 0.50 -9.81
C PHE A 8 12.50 1.57 -9.42
N LEU A 9 13.48 1.75 -10.30
CA LEU A 9 14.57 2.71 -10.21
C LEU A 9 14.02 4.14 -10.26
N SER A 10 14.12 4.90 -9.17
CA SER A 10 13.86 6.35 -9.22
C SER A 10 15.09 7.04 -9.81
N VAL A 11 14.89 7.88 -10.83
CA VAL A 11 15.93 8.71 -11.45
C VAL A 11 16.54 9.63 -10.40
N ILE A 12 17.87 9.70 -10.38
CA ILE A 12 18.69 10.55 -9.51
C ILE A 12 18.45 12.01 -9.91
N GLY A 13 17.92 12.84 -8.99
CA GLY A 13 18.00 14.31 -9.15
C GLY A 13 16.92 15.18 -8.50
N ASP A 14 15.76 14.64 -8.13
CA ASP A 14 14.71 15.42 -7.44
C ASP A 14 14.19 14.61 -6.24
N PRO A 15 14.43 15.05 -4.98
CA PRO A 15 13.98 14.33 -3.79
C PRO A 15 12.48 14.50 -3.51
N SER A 16 11.67 14.91 -4.49
CA SER A 16 10.24 15.12 -4.33
C SER A 16 9.50 13.79 -4.12
N PHE A 17 9.41 13.41 -2.84
CA PHE A 17 8.19 12.91 -2.18
C PHE A 17 7.08 12.48 -3.14
N GLY A 18 7.11 11.22 -3.61
CA GLY A 18 6.14 10.73 -4.58
C GLY A 18 4.86 10.27 -3.90
N ASP A 19 3.71 10.71 -4.43
CA ASP A 19 2.44 10.04 -4.18
C ASP A 19 2.45 8.68 -4.90
N TRP A 20 2.48 7.61 -4.12
CA TRP A 20 2.39 6.25 -4.62
C TRP A 20 0.93 5.85 -4.73
N ASN A 21 0.52 5.33 -5.89
CA ASN A 21 -0.81 4.77 -6.07
C ASN A 21 -0.76 3.24 -5.99
N ILE A 22 -1.68 2.67 -5.22
CA ILE A 22 -1.94 1.24 -5.10
C ILE A 22 -3.33 0.99 -5.67
N SER A 23 -3.44 0.18 -6.71
CA SER A 23 -4.72 -0.18 -7.33
C SER A 23 -4.89 -1.69 -7.43
N TRP A 24 -6.14 -2.14 -7.34
CA TRP A 24 -6.53 -3.54 -7.54
C TRP A 24 -7.81 -3.64 -8.39
N PRO A 25 -8.09 -4.82 -8.98
CA PRO A 25 -9.21 -4.96 -9.90
C PRO A 25 -10.58 -4.60 -9.28
N LEU A 26 -11.45 -3.94 -10.04
CA LEU A 26 -12.80 -3.56 -9.59
C LEU A 26 -13.72 -4.78 -9.32
N ASN A 27 -13.43 -5.91 -9.97
CA ASN A 27 -14.15 -7.17 -9.74
C ASN A 27 -13.70 -7.90 -8.47
N PHE A 28 -12.70 -7.38 -7.76
CA PHE A 28 -12.31 -7.85 -6.42
C PHE A 28 -13.22 -7.21 -5.37
N SER A 29 -14.46 -7.69 -5.29
CA SER A 29 -15.43 -7.26 -4.28
C SER A 29 -15.21 -7.96 -2.94
N GLY A 30 -15.66 -7.31 -1.86
CA GLY A 30 -15.51 -7.85 -0.50
C GLY A 30 -14.07 -7.87 -0.01
N TYR A 31 -13.21 -6.99 -0.53
CA TYR A 31 -11.88 -6.73 0.02
C TYR A 31 -11.78 -5.29 0.48
N ILE A 32 -11.04 -5.09 1.56
CA ILE A 32 -10.64 -3.77 2.01
C ILE A 32 -9.12 -3.69 1.99
N LEU A 33 -8.61 -2.49 1.71
CA LEU A 33 -7.19 -2.21 1.86
C LEU A 33 -6.90 -1.94 3.33
N GLU A 34 -5.85 -2.57 3.85
CA GLU A 34 -5.31 -2.28 5.17
C GLU A 34 -3.85 -1.85 5.07
N SER A 35 -3.44 -0.99 6.00
CA SER A 35 -2.06 -0.56 6.15
C SER A 35 -1.50 -0.84 7.54
N SER A 36 -0.17 -1.00 7.61
CA SER A 36 0.59 -1.18 8.85
C SER A 36 1.97 -0.54 8.71
N HIS A 37 2.56 -0.11 9.82
CA HIS A 37 3.94 0.38 9.89
C HIS A 37 4.96 -0.73 10.19
N SER A 38 4.50 -1.96 10.35
CA SER A 38 5.33 -3.13 10.67
C SER A 38 4.86 -4.37 9.93
N LEU A 39 5.78 -5.31 9.71
CA LEU A 39 5.48 -6.67 9.29
C LEU A 39 5.74 -7.62 10.45
N GLY A 40 4.93 -8.66 10.59
CA GLY A 40 5.12 -9.72 11.57
C GLY A 40 3.84 -10.10 12.32
N PRO A 41 3.94 -11.03 13.29
CA PRO A 41 2.79 -11.54 14.03
C PRO A 41 2.10 -10.47 14.90
N ASN A 42 2.85 -9.44 15.32
CA ASN A 42 2.35 -8.35 16.14
C ASN A 42 1.95 -7.11 15.31
N ALA A 43 1.97 -7.21 13.97
CA ALA A 43 1.61 -6.09 13.11
C ALA A 43 0.14 -5.74 13.29
N VAL A 44 -0.13 -4.49 13.66
CA VAL A 44 -1.48 -3.95 13.74
C VAL A 44 -1.86 -3.41 12.37
N TRP A 45 -2.86 -4.04 11.76
CA TRP A 45 -3.40 -3.65 10.46
C TRP A 45 -4.65 -2.80 10.66
N THR A 46 -4.71 -1.68 9.95
CA THR A 46 -5.81 -0.72 10.03
C THR A 46 -6.36 -0.48 8.64
N GLU A 47 -7.67 -0.28 8.52
CA GLU A 47 -8.29 0.03 7.23
C GLU A 47 -7.71 1.33 6.66
N TYR A 48 -7.33 1.30 5.38
CA TYR A 48 -6.79 2.45 4.69
C TYR A 48 -7.83 2.96 3.68
N PRO A 49 -8.05 4.29 3.57
CA PRO A 49 -9.07 4.84 2.69
C PRO A 49 -8.78 4.54 1.21
N THR A 50 -9.84 4.19 0.47
CA THR A 50 -9.74 3.80 -0.95
C THR A 50 -10.86 4.45 -1.74
N VAL A 51 -10.59 4.80 -2.99
CA VAL A 51 -11.59 5.28 -3.96
C VAL A 51 -11.45 4.45 -5.23
N ASN A 52 -12.54 3.83 -5.70
CA ASN A 52 -12.55 3.01 -6.93
C ASN A 52 -11.47 1.91 -6.95
N ASN A 53 -11.24 1.23 -5.82
CA ASN A 53 -10.18 0.23 -5.65
C ASN A 53 -8.76 0.77 -5.89
N GLU A 54 -8.57 2.05 -5.61
CA GLU A 54 -7.27 2.73 -5.63
C GLU A 54 -7.02 3.46 -4.31
N ALA A 55 -5.74 3.61 -3.95
CA ALA A 55 -5.31 4.33 -2.77
C ALA A 55 -3.98 5.04 -3.05
N SER A 56 -3.94 6.34 -2.77
CA SER A 56 -2.72 7.14 -2.83
C SER A 56 -2.09 7.29 -1.45
N PHE A 57 -0.77 7.21 -1.36
CA PHE A 57 -0.03 7.52 -0.14
C PHE A 57 1.27 8.27 -0.46
N GLY A 58 1.55 9.32 0.30
CA GLY A 58 2.81 10.04 0.20
C GLY A 58 3.83 9.48 1.19
N THR A 59 5.09 9.36 0.76
CA THR A 59 6.19 8.89 1.60
C THR A 59 6.82 10.01 2.45
N TYR A 60 6.10 11.09 2.74
CA TYR A 60 6.60 12.27 3.45
C TYR A 60 6.54 12.14 4.98
N GLU A 61 6.09 11.00 5.50
CA GLU A 61 5.97 10.77 6.93
C GLU A 61 7.32 10.33 7.52
N THR A 62 8.03 11.26 8.17
CA THR A 62 9.36 11.01 8.75
C THR A 62 9.33 10.11 9.97
N GLU A 63 8.20 10.08 10.69
CA GLU A 63 8.00 9.23 11.87
C GLU A 63 7.77 7.77 11.49
N TYR A 64 7.19 7.54 10.31
CA TYR A 64 6.90 6.20 9.80
C TYR A 64 7.29 6.06 8.31
N PRO A 65 8.59 5.97 8.01
CA PRO A 65 9.08 5.99 6.63
C PRO A 65 8.67 4.76 5.81
N ILE A 66 8.14 3.73 6.47
CA ILE A 66 7.72 2.49 5.84
C ILE A 66 6.24 2.26 6.14
N ARG A 67 5.48 2.00 5.07
CA ARG A 67 4.08 1.61 5.13
C ARG A 67 3.90 0.34 4.31
N TYR A 68 3.31 -0.66 4.93
CA TYR A 68 2.96 -1.94 4.31
C TYR A 68 1.47 -1.97 4.04
N PHE A 69 1.09 -2.65 2.95
CA PHE A 69 -0.30 -2.72 2.50
C PHE A 69 -0.69 -4.17 2.24
N ARG A 70 -1.96 -4.49 2.54
CA ARG A 70 -2.56 -5.79 2.17
C ARG A 70 -4.04 -5.61 1.85
N LEU A 71 -4.57 -6.52 1.03
CA LEU A 71 -6.00 -6.68 0.85
C LEU A 71 -6.51 -7.73 1.83
N ARG A 72 -7.45 -7.36 2.71
CA ARG A 72 -8.15 -8.30 3.59
C ARG A 72 -9.52 -8.61 3.02
N LYS A 73 -9.85 -9.89 2.90
CA LYS A 73 -11.21 -10.32 2.55
C LYS A 73 -12.14 -10.02 3.72
N VAL A 74 -13.20 -9.29 3.45
CA VAL A 74 -14.35 -9.14 4.33
C VAL A 74 -15.19 -10.39 4.14
N THR A 75 -15.06 -11.33 5.07
CA THR A 75 -15.97 -12.47 5.13
C THR A 75 -17.37 -11.94 5.45
N PRO A 76 -18.42 -12.40 4.75
CA PRO A 76 -19.80 -12.25 5.24
C PRO A 76 -19.97 -12.84 6.64
#